data_AF-A0A4Q6BCW0-F1
#
_entry.id   AF-A0A4Q6BCW0-F1
#
_cell.length_a   1.000
_cell.length_b   1.000
_cell.length_c   1.000
_cell.angle_alpha   90.00
_cell.angle_beta   90.00
_cell.angle_gamma   90.00
#
_symmetry.space_group_name_H-M   'P 1'
#
loop_
_entity.id
_entity.type
_entity.pdbx_description
1 polymer ?
#
loop_
_entity_poly.entity_id
_entity_poly.type
_entity_poly.pdbx_seq_one_letter_code
_entity_poly.pdbx_strand_id
1 'polypeptide(L)'
;TKAVAAETEVAKALEFRYFSLPTKTFFKPSDAHVDRVLQILDDPSNYPVFIHCTHGRDRTGLMMGLYRVEADGWDPKDAYQEMVDLGFRRVLFALKGYYKNRTGMKFMSEEQLVRTAGIESPLVSGSSAEAF
;
A
#
# COMPACT_ATOMS: atom_id res chain seq x y z
N THR A 1 5.25 -22.17 -12.14
CA THR A 1 3.95 -22.87 -12.08
C THR A 1 3.33 -22.88 -13.46
N LYS A 2 2.30 -23.70 -13.72
CA LYS A 2 1.59 -23.70 -15.02
C LYS A 2 1.05 -22.31 -15.40
N ALA A 3 0.55 -21.55 -14.42
CA ALA A 3 0.06 -20.19 -14.62
C ALA A 3 1.18 -19.23 -15.10
N VAL A 4 2.34 -19.23 -14.44
CA VAL A 4 3.48 -18.37 -14.85
C VAL A 4 3.96 -18.71 -16.25
N ALA A 5 3.97 -20.00 -16.63
CA ALA A 5 4.35 -20.41 -17.98
C ALA A 5 3.36 -19.86 -19.02
N ALA A 6 2.05 -19.98 -18.77
CA ALA A 6 1.03 -19.42 -19.66
C ALA A 6 1.14 -17.88 -19.79
N GLU A 7 1.31 -17.18 -18.67
CA GLU A 7 1.53 -15.71 -18.66
C GLU A 7 2.78 -15.32 -19.45
N THR A 8 3.86 -16.09 -19.33
CA THR A 8 5.11 -15.85 -20.06
C THR A 8 4.91 -15.96 -21.56
N GLU A 9 4.19 -16.97 -22.03
CA GLU A 9 3.96 -17.18 -23.46
C GLU A 9 3.05 -16.09 -24.05
N VAL A 10 2.00 -15.68 -23.32
CA VAL A 10 1.16 -14.57 -23.74
C VAL A 10 1.95 -13.26 -23.77
N ALA A 11 2.75 -12.98 -22.73
CA ALA A 11 3.56 -11.78 -22.67
C ALA A 11 4.56 -11.70 -23.84
N LYS A 12 5.24 -12.80 -24.16
CA LYS A 12 6.13 -12.88 -25.34
C LYS A 12 5.38 -12.66 -26.65
N ALA A 13 4.21 -13.29 -26.81
CA ALA A 13 3.40 -13.16 -28.02
C ALA A 13 2.90 -11.71 -28.24
N LEU A 14 2.76 -10.95 -27.16
CA LEU A 14 2.41 -9.53 -27.17
C LEU A 14 3.63 -8.60 -27.08
N GLU A 15 4.85 -9.15 -27.19
CA GLU A 15 6.12 -8.40 -27.13
C GLU A 15 6.37 -7.63 -25.83
N PHE A 16 5.79 -8.09 -24.71
CA PHE A 16 6.05 -7.55 -23.39
C PHE A 16 7.43 -7.98 -22.88
N ARG A 17 8.15 -7.05 -22.25
CA ARG A 17 9.23 -7.38 -21.32
C ARG A 17 8.59 -7.94 -20.03
N TYR A 18 8.71 -9.24 -19.82
CA TYR A 18 8.02 -9.93 -18.73
C TYR A 18 8.93 -10.15 -17.50
N PHE A 19 8.43 -9.78 -16.32
CA PHE A 19 9.08 -10.03 -15.03
C PHE A 19 8.16 -10.86 -14.13
N SER A 20 8.56 -12.09 -13.77
CA SER A 20 7.79 -12.91 -12.83
C SER A 20 8.39 -12.84 -11.43
N LEU A 21 7.66 -12.21 -10.51
CA LEU A 21 8.03 -12.06 -9.10
C LEU A 21 6.94 -12.68 -8.22
N PRO A 22 6.94 -14.02 -8.03
CA PRO A 22 5.93 -14.68 -7.22
C PRO A 22 6.11 -14.40 -5.72
N THR A 23 5.07 -13.89 -5.08
CA THR A 23 4.94 -13.78 -3.61
C THR A 23 4.11 -14.94 -3.06
N LYS A 24 4.39 -15.39 -1.84
CA LYS A 24 3.46 -16.29 -1.12
C LYS A 24 2.19 -15.52 -0.71
N THR A 25 1.02 -16.00 -1.12
CA THR A 25 -0.28 -15.29 -1.16
C THR A 25 -0.78 -14.70 0.16
N PHE A 26 -0.32 -15.18 1.32
CA PHE A 26 -0.82 -14.75 2.64
C PHE A 26 0.28 -14.27 3.60
N PHE A 27 1.53 -14.24 3.17
CA PHE A 27 2.65 -13.89 4.03
C PHE A 27 3.18 -12.49 3.73
N LYS A 28 3.76 -11.85 4.75
CA LYS A 28 4.54 -10.62 4.60
C LYS A 28 5.58 -10.82 3.48
N PRO A 29 5.65 -9.94 2.46
CA PRO A 29 6.73 -9.99 1.49
C PRO A 29 8.08 -9.69 2.17
N SER A 30 9.16 -10.25 1.65
CA SER A 30 10.50 -9.85 2.07
C SER A 30 10.85 -8.49 1.47
N ASP A 31 11.69 -7.72 2.16
CA ASP A 31 12.13 -6.41 1.68
C ASP A 31 12.82 -6.55 0.31
N ALA A 32 13.72 -7.51 0.16
CA ALA A 32 14.37 -7.80 -1.12
C ALA A 32 13.40 -8.09 -2.27
N HIS A 33 12.23 -8.68 -2.00
CA HIS A 33 11.22 -8.90 -3.02
C HIS A 33 10.56 -7.58 -3.43
N VAL A 34 10.16 -6.77 -2.45
CA VAL A 34 9.55 -5.46 -2.69
C VAL A 34 10.53 -4.55 -3.40
N ASP A 35 11.77 -4.46 -2.92
CA ASP A 35 12.82 -3.65 -3.53
C ASP A 35 13.04 -4.03 -5.00
N ARG A 36 12.98 -5.33 -5.31
CA ARG A 36 13.10 -5.78 -6.70
C ARG A 36 11.94 -5.31 -7.57
N VAL A 37 10.70 -5.30 -7.06
CA VAL A 37 9.54 -4.77 -7.77
C VAL A 37 9.70 -3.26 -7.98
N LEU A 38 10.04 -2.52 -6.92
CA LEU A 38 10.19 -1.07 -6.98
C LEU A 38 11.32 -0.66 -7.95
N GLN A 39 12.45 -1.37 -7.97
CA GLN A 39 13.52 -1.13 -8.95
C GLN A 39 13.07 -1.33 -10.40
N ILE A 40 12.19 -2.30 -10.68
CA ILE A 40 11.65 -2.50 -12.03
C ILE A 40 10.71 -1.35 -12.40
N LEU A 41 9.90 -0.90 -11.43
CA LEU A 41 9.00 0.25 -11.60
C LEU A 41 9.78 1.57 -11.72
N ASP A 42 10.95 1.71 -11.11
CA ASP A 42 11.73 2.95 -11.16
C ASP A 42 12.54 3.10 -12.47
N ASP A 43 12.79 2.00 -13.19
CA ASP A 43 13.54 2.01 -14.45
C ASP A 43 12.67 2.52 -15.62
N PRO A 44 12.95 3.71 -16.19
CA PRO A 44 12.13 4.31 -17.23
C PRO A 44 12.09 3.48 -18.53
N SER A 45 13.08 2.61 -18.77
CA SER A 45 13.11 1.75 -19.95
C SER A 45 12.02 0.66 -19.95
N ASN A 46 11.35 0.46 -18.82
CA ASN A 46 10.25 -0.49 -18.69
C ASN A 46 8.87 0.11 -19.03
N TYR A 47 8.77 1.43 -19.24
CA TYR A 47 7.48 2.08 -19.46
C TYR A 47 7.01 2.00 -20.92
N PRO A 48 5.70 1.81 -21.16
CA PRO A 48 4.61 1.69 -20.17
C PRO A 48 4.59 0.32 -19.43
N VAL A 49 4.32 0.35 -18.11
CA VAL A 49 4.30 -0.86 -17.27
C VAL A 49 2.87 -1.32 -16.97
N PHE A 50 2.63 -2.64 -17.08
CA PHE A 50 1.44 -3.31 -16.56
C PHE A 50 1.81 -4.22 -15.37
N ILE A 51 1.27 -3.92 -14.19
CA ILE A 51 1.48 -4.71 -12.96
C ILE A 51 0.16 -5.34 -12.51
N HIS A 52 0.19 -6.63 -12.18
CA HIS A 52 -0.98 -7.32 -11.67
C HIS A 52 -0.64 -8.36 -10.59
N CYS A 53 -1.67 -8.87 -9.95
CA CYS A 53 -1.60 -10.09 -9.16
C CYS A 53 -2.78 -10.98 -9.57
N THR A 54 -3.23 -11.91 -8.72
CA THR A 54 -4.38 -12.76 -9.05
C THR A 54 -5.68 -11.96 -9.19
N HIS A 55 -5.88 -10.93 -8.36
CA HIS A 55 -7.12 -10.13 -8.35
C HIS A 55 -6.89 -8.65 -8.67
N GLY A 56 -5.64 -8.22 -8.86
CA GLY A 56 -5.28 -6.81 -9.11
C GLY A 56 -5.46 -5.87 -7.92
N ARG A 57 -5.74 -6.37 -6.71
CA ARG A 57 -6.13 -5.54 -5.55
C ARG A 57 -5.07 -5.48 -4.45
N ASP A 58 -4.84 -6.61 -3.78
CA ASP A 58 -4.09 -6.57 -2.51
C ASP A 58 -2.57 -6.42 -2.70
N ARG A 59 -1.95 -7.32 -3.47
CA ARG A 59 -0.50 -7.27 -3.72
C ARG A 59 -0.12 -6.14 -4.67
N THR A 60 -0.95 -5.93 -5.69
CA THR A 60 -0.80 -4.80 -6.61
C THR A 60 -0.90 -3.48 -5.86
N GLY A 61 -1.94 -3.31 -5.03
CA GLY A 61 -2.09 -2.14 -4.18
C GLY A 61 -0.91 -1.94 -3.24
N LEU A 62 -0.42 -3.00 -2.58
CA LEU A 62 0.76 -2.88 -1.73
C LEU A 62 1.99 -2.35 -2.48
N MET A 63 2.31 -2.92 -3.65
CA MET A 63 3.48 -2.49 -4.41
C MET A 63 3.32 -1.06 -4.93
N MET A 64 2.14 -0.70 -5.44
CA MET A 64 1.88 0.65 -5.93
C MET A 64 1.87 1.68 -4.81
N GLY A 65 1.25 1.38 -3.66
CA GLY A 65 1.26 2.28 -2.50
C GLY A 65 2.66 2.53 -1.96
N LEU A 66 3.53 1.50 -1.94
CA LEU A 66 4.94 1.69 -1.58
C LEU A 66 5.69 2.53 -2.62
N TYR A 67 5.43 2.31 -3.91
CA TYR A 67 6.00 3.12 -4.98
C TYR A 67 5.56 4.59 -4.87
N ARG A 68 4.28 4.87 -4.57
CA ARG A 68 3.78 6.24 -4.32
C ARG A 68 4.58 6.94 -3.24
N VAL A 69 4.87 6.26 -2.14
CA VAL A 69 5.58 6.88 -1.01
C VAL A 69 7.08 7.02 -1.32
N GLU A 70 7.71 5.97 -1.83
CA GLU A 70 9.18 5.91 -1.95
C GLU A 70 9.72 6.61 -3.21
N ALA A 71 8.98 6.55 -4.32
CA ALA A 71 9.38 7.17 -5.59
C ALA A 71 8.62 8.49 -5.85
N ASP A 72 7.29 8.49 -5.72
CA ASP A 72 6.49 9.69 -6.01
C ASP A 72 6.44 10.69 -4.83
N GLY A 73 6.91 10.32 -3.64
CA GLY A 73 6.96 11.18 -2.44
C GLY A 73 5.61 11.47 -1.79
N TRP A 74 4.59 10.63 -2.01
CA TRP A 74 3.25 10.81 -1.42
C TRP A 74 3.25 10.64 0.11
N ASP A 75 2.29 11.28 0.79
CA ASP A 75 2.02 10.98 2.19
C ASP A 75 1.57 9.51 2.34
N PRO A 76 2.12 8.74 3.31
CA PRO A 76 1.77 7.35 3.48
C PRO A 76 0.27 7.08 3.70
N LYS A 77 -0.50 8.03 4.24
CA LYS A 77 -1.95 7.86 4.43
C LYS A 77 -2.70 8.03 3.13
N ASP A 78 -2.30 8.99 2.30
CA ASP A 78 -2.93 9.24 1.01
C ASP A 78 -2.70 8.06 0.06
N ALA A 79 -1.46 7.56 0.00
CA ALA A 79 -1.13 6.35 -0.75
C ALA A 79 -1.89 5.12 -0.21
N TYR A 80 -2.03 4.97 1.11
CA TYR A 80 -2.83 3.89 1.69
C TYR A 80 -4.32 4.03 1.35
N GLN A 81 -4.84 5.25 1.28
CA GLN A 81 -6.22 5.49 0.93
C GLN A 81 -6.47 5.14 -0.55
N GLU A 82 -5.57 5.51 -1.47
CA GLU A 82 -5.60 5.07 -2.89
C GLU A 82 -5.64 3.54 -2.97
N MET A 83 -4.79 2.83 -2.21
CA MET A 83 -4.81 1.37 -2.16
C MET A 83 -6.21 0.84 -1.81
N VAL A 84 -6.85 1.41 -0.79
CA VAL A 84 -8.17 0.95 -0.34
C VAL A 84 -9.27 1.28 -1.34
N ASP A 85 -9.25 2.47 -1.93
CA ASP A 85 -10.22 2.89 -2.93
C ASP A 85 -10.15 2.00 -4.19
N LEU A 86 -8.95 1.48 -4.50
CA LEU A 86 -8.71 0.50 -5.55
C LEU A 86 -8.93 -0.97 -5.09
N GLY A 87 -9.48 -1.18 -3.89
CA GLY A 87 -9.97 -2.47 -3.43
C GLY A 87 -9.03 -3.27 -2.53
N PHE A 88 -7.96 -2.67 -2.00
CA PHE A 88 -7.12 -3.31 -0.98
C PHE A 88 -7.92 -3.63 0.28
N ARG A 89 -7.90 -4.90 0.70
CA ARG A 89 -8.68 -5.34 1.87
C ARG A 89 -8.03 -4.93 3.18
N ARG A 90 -8.73 -4.08 3.95
CA ARG A 90 -8.30 -3.61 5.29
C ARG A 90 -8.02 -4.73 6.31
N VAL A 91 -8.62 -5.90 6.12
CA VAL A 91 -8.46 -7.08 6.99
C VAL A 91 -7.15 -7.84 6.78
N LEU A 92 -6.37 -7.52 5.75
CA LEU A 92 -5.07 -8.16 5.48
C LEU A 92 -3.99 -7.58 6.39
N PHE A 93 -4.05 -7.93 7.68
CA PHE A 93 -3.19 -7.39 8.73
C PHE A 93 -1.69 -7.54 8.45
N ALA A 94 -1.26 -8.63 7.79
CA ALA A 94 0.14 -8.84 7.45
C ALA A 94 0.65 -7.82 6.40
N LEU A 95 -0.12 -7.59 5.32
CA LEU A 95 0.26 -6.62 4.27
C LEU A 95 0.10 -5.19 4.77
N LYS A 96 -0.99 -4.90 5.49
CA LYS A 96 -1.21 -3.59 6.13
C LYS A 96 -0.09 -3.29 7.13
N GLY A 97 0.28 -4.26 7.96
CA GLY A 97 1.36 -4.12 8.93
C GLY A 97 2.71 -3.89 8.25
N TYR A 98 2.98 -4.61 7.16
CA TYR A 98 4.18 -4.39 6.35
C TYR A 98 4.25 -2.97 5.79
N TYR A 99 3.17 -2.52 5.13
CA TYR A 99 3.07 -1.17 4.58
C TYR A 99 3.34 -0.11 5.65
N LYS A 100 2.67 -0.22 6.81
CA LYS A 100 2.85 0.71 7.92
C LYS A 100 4.30 0.77 8.42
N ASN A 101 4.92 -0.39 8.60
CA ASN A 101 6.28 -0.47 9.11
C ASN A 101 7.30 0.11 8.11
N ARG A 102 7.10 -0.12 6.81
CA ARG A 102 8.00 0.36 5.75
C ARG A 102 7.88 1.86 5.50
N THR A 103 6.66 2.38 5.51
CA THR A 103 6.38 3.81 5.23
C THR A 103 6.40 4.70 6.46
N GLY A 104 6.45 4.12 7.66
CA GLY A 104 6.29 4.86 8.91
C GLY A 104 4.88 5.41 9.14
N MET A 105 3.86 4.96 8.40
CA MET A 105 2.48 5.41 8.53
C MET A 105 1.97 5.26 9.97
N LYS A 106 1.73 6.40 10.63
CA LYS A 106 1.06 6.48 11.93
C LYS A 106 -0.41 6.78 11.73
N PHE A 107 -1.29 6.04 12.41
CA PHE A 107 -2.67 6.49 12.55
C PHE A 107 -2.68 7.70 13.47
N MET A 108 -3.45 8.71 13.08
CA MET A 108 -3.76 9.83 13.97
C MET A 108 -4.54 9.26 15.15
N SER A 109 -4.20 9.68 16.37
CA SER A 109 -5.05 9.40 17.54
C SER A 109 -6.44 10.02 17.31
N GLU A 110 -7.46 9.53 18.03
CA GLU A 110 -8.79 10.15 17.98
C GLU A 110 -8.71 11.66 18.27
N GLU A 111 -7.88 12.08 19.21
CA GLU A 111 -7.65 13.50 19.51
C GLU A 111 -7.04 14.26 18.32
N GLN A 112 -6.14 13.65 17.57
CA GLN A 112 -5.55 14.24 16.37
C GLN A 112 -6.57 14.32 15.22
N LEU A 113 -7.44 13.32 15.09
CA LEU A 113 -8.55 13.33 14.12
C LEU A 113 -9.57 14.42 14.45
N VAL A 114 -9.99 14.50 15.70
CA VAL A 114 -10.92 15.52 16.24
C VAL A 114 -10.35 16.94 16.01
N ARG A 115 -9.07 17.16 16.34
CA ARG A 115 -8.38 18.44 16.09
C ARG A 115 -8.28 18.81 14.60
N THR A 116 -8.02 17.84 13.73
CA THR A 116 -7.84 18.09 12.29
C THR A 116 -9.18 18.24 11.56
N ALA A 117 -10.22 17.55 12.02
CA ALA A 117 -11.57 17.66 11.50
C ALA A 117 -12.31 18.92 11.97
N GLY A 118 -11.71 19.72 12.88
CA GLY A 118 -12.36 20.91 13.45
C GLY A 118 -13.62 20.59 14.25
N ILE A 119 -13.78 19.34 14.68
CA ILE A 119 -14.91 18.89 15.50
C ILE A 119 -14.47 19.10 16.94
N GLU A 120 -15.05 20.05 17.68
CA GLU A 120 -14.78 20.15 19.12
C GLU A 120 -15.28 18.87 19.81
N SER A 121 -14.42 18.24 20.62
CA SER A 121 -14.80 17.07 21.40
C SER A 121 -15.91 17.46 22.40
N PRO A 122 -17.09 16.82 22.39
CA PRO A 122 -18.17 17.16 23.30
C PRO A 122 -17.88 16.84 24.78
N LEU A 123 -16.76 16.17 25.09
CA LEU A 123 -16.53 15.54 26.39
C LEU A 123 -15.52 16.24 27.31
N VAL A 124 -15.12 17.48 26.99
CA VAL A 124 -14.39 18.32 27.96
C VAL A 124 -15.08 19.67 28.09
N SER A 125 -16.29 19.67 28.67
CA SER A 125 -16.75 20.85 29.42
C SER A 125 -16.56 20.55 30.90
N GLY A 126 -15.63 21.26 31.52
CA GLY A 126 -15.30 21.10 32.92
C GLY A 126 -16.48 21.46 33.82
N SER A 127 -16.72 20.63 34.83
CA SER A 127 -17.22 21.13 36.11
C SER A 127 -16.00 21.44 36.97
N SER A 128 -15.63 22.71 36.95
CA SER A 128 -14.75 23.37 37.91
C SER A 128 -15.13 23.02 39.35
N ALA A 129 -14.14 22.70 40.16
CA ALA A 129 -14.23 22.72 41.61
C ALA A 129 -14.13 24.18 42.10
N GLU A 130 -15.09 24.63 42.92
CA GLU A 130 -15.05 25.69 43.96
C GLU A 130 -16.39 25.56 44.73
N ALA A 131 -16.59 25.72 46.04
CA ALA A 131 -15.79 26.02 47.22
C ALA A 131 -16.70 25.78 48.46
N PHE A 132 -16.07 25.59 49.63
CA PHE A 132 -16.62 25.42 51.00
C PHE A 132 -17.25 24.08 51.40
#